data_AF-A0A8H9WEG2-F1
#
_entry.id   AF-A0A8H9WEG2-F1
#
_cell.length_a   1.000
_cell.length_b   1.000
_cell.length_c   1.000
_cell.angle_alpha   90.00
_cell.angle_beta   90.00
_cell.angle_gamma   90.00
#
_symmetry.space_group_name_H-M   'P 1'
#
loop_
_entity.id
_entity.type
_entity.pdbx_description
1 polymer ?
#
loop_
_entity_poly.entity_id
_entity_poly.type
_entity_poly.pdbx_seq_one_letter_code
_entity_poly.pdbx_strand_id
1 'polypeptide(L)'
;NSTKEGWKEKALALTSGRGFDKVIEVVGYPETLQMCLDIIRPGGTIAAIGVFCDQEFNLVLADVFLRDISLHMNGFANVQPYMWEGIRLMERGVINPTEYFSHEFSLDNIDKAFKTFYDKSDNVLKTLIRP
;
A
#
# COMPACT_ATOMS: atom_id res chain seq x y z
N ASN A 1 -2.47 12.51 1.35
CA ASN A 1 -3.36 12.57 0.17
C ASN A 1 -2.53 13.09 -0.99
N SER A 2 -2.31 12.26 -1.99
CA SER A 2 -1.51 12.55 -3.20
C SER A 2 -2.08 13.70 -4.04
N THR A 3 -3.36 14.05 -3.88
CA THR A 3 -4.00 15.15 -4.61
C THR A 3 -3.81 16.53 -3.96
N LYS A 4 -3.16 16.61 -2.80
CA LYS A 4 -2.91 17.89 -2.12
C LYS A 4 -1.64 18.54 -2.65
N GLU A 5 -1.70 19.83 -2.93
CA GLU A 5 -0.52 20.63 -3.24
C GLU A 5 0.51 20.60 -2.09
N GLY A 6 1.78 20.66 -2.47
CA GLY A 6 2.90 20.67 -1.53
C GLY A 6 3.16 19.34 -0.82
N TRP A 7 2.59 18.22 -1.30
CA TRP A 7 2.74 16.91 -0.64
C TRP A 7 4.21 16.47 -0.61
N LYS A 8 4.97 16.75 -1.67
CA LYS A 8 6.35 16.34 -1.85
C LYS A 8 7.26 17.07 -0.87
N GLU A 9 7.13 18.39 -0.79
CA GLU A 9 7.87 19.25 0.13
C GLU A 9 7.60 18.86 1.58
N LYS A 10 6.34 18.59 1.92
CA LYS A 10 5.95 18.11 3.26
C LYS A 10 6.57 16.75 3.58
N ALA A 11 6.57 15.81 2.62
CA ALA A 11 7.17 14.51 2.81
C ALA A 11 8.70 14.61 2.99
N LEU A 12 9.37 15.38 2.14
CA LEU A 12 10.82 15.58 2.20
C LEU A 12 11.23 16.35 3.46
N ALA A 13 10.42 17.29 3.96
CA ALA A 13 10.70 18.00 5.21
C ALA A 13 10.85 17.05 6.40
N LEU A 14 10.11 15.93 6.43
CA LEU A 14 10.25 14.89 7.47
C LEU A 14 11.63 14.23 7.49
N THR A 15 12.37 14.33 6.38
CA THR A 15 13.71 13.77 6.21
C THR A 15 14.78 14.86 6.03
N SER A 16 14.46 16.12 6.36
CA SER A 16 15.34 17.28 6.13
C SER A 16 15.81 17.39 4.66
N GLY A 17 14.96 16.99 3.71
CA GLY A 17 15.26 17.00 2.28
C GLY A 17 16.07 15.81 1.77
N ARG A 18 16.54 14.89 2.63
CA ARG A 18 17.36 13.74 2.24
C ARG A 18 16.60 12.72 1.38
N GLY A 19 15.30 12.58 1.62
CA GLY A 19 14.49 11.49 1.08
C GLY A 19 14.48 10.25 1.99
N PHE A 20 13.57 9.34 1.69
CA PHE A 20 13.32 8.13 2.49
C PHE A 20 14.25 6.99 2.10
N ASP A 21 14.70 6.20 3.08
CA ASP A 21 15.50 4.99 2.83
C ASP A 21 14.68 3.89 2.14
N LYS A 22 13.38 3.80 2.47
CA LYS A 22 12.44 2.82 1.92
C LYS A 22 11.08 3.49 1.65
N VAL A 23 10.46 3.18 0.53
CA VAL A 23 9.11 3.65 0.18
C VAL A 23 8.29 2.44 -0.30
N ILE A 24 7.04 2.35 0.14
CA ILE A 24 6.12 1.27 -0.22
C ILE A 24 4.98 1.87 -1.05
N GLU A 25 4.87 1.44 -2.30
CA GLU A 25 3.76 1.81 -3.19
C GLU A 25 2.62 0.79 -2.98
N VAL A 26 1.43 1.28 -2.59
CA VAL A 26 0.27 0.44 -2.23
C VAL A 26 -1.01 0.82 -2.97
N VAL A 27 -0.92 1.66 -4.00
CA VAL A 27 -2.07 2.16 -4.76
C VAL A 27 -2.16 1.46 -6.12
N GLY A 28 -1.03 1.29 -6.81
CA GLY A 28 -0.97 0.60 -8.10
C GLY A 28 -1.20 1.49 -9.31
N TYR A 29 -0.91 2.80 -9.22
CA TYR A 29 -0.97 3.71 -10.36
C TYR A 29 0.44 4.17 -10.78
N PRO A 30 0.70 4.39 -12.08
CA PRO A 30 2.00 4.91 -12.55
C PRO A 30 2.39 6.23 -11.87
N GLU A 31 1.42 7.10 -11.62
CA GLU A 31 1.64 8.38 -10.95
C GLU A 31 2.11 8.19 -9.51
N THR A 32 1.54 7.23 -8.77
CA THR A 32 1.94 6.97 -7.39
C THR A 32 3.31 6.29 -7.30
N LEU A 33 3.69 5.50 -8.32
CA LEU A 33 5.05 5.00 -8.44
C LEU A 33 6.06 6.14 -8.71
N GLN A 34 5.71 7.09 -9.59
CA GLN A 34 6.54 8.28 -9.80
C GLN A 34 6.66 9.12 -8.52
N MET A 35 5.58 9.26 -7.75
CA MET A 35 5.63 9.91 -6.44
C MET A 35 6.62 9.23 -5.47
N CYS A 36 6.77 7.91 -5.56
CA CYS A 36 7.75 7.18 -4.76
C CYS A 36 9.20 7.51 -5.18
N LEU A 37 9.47 7.58 -6.48
CA LEU A 37 10.78 8.01 -7.03
C LEU A 37 11.14 9.44 -6.63
N ASP A 38 10.13 10.30 -6.52
CA ASP A 38 10.28 11.70 -6.15
C ASP A 38 10.75 11.92 -4.70
N ILE A 39 10.52 10.95 -3.81
CA ILE A 39 10.80 11.07 -2.38
C ILE A 39 11.83 10.07 -1.85
N ILE A 40 12.18 9.03 -2.61
CA ILE A 40 13.24 8.08 -2.23
C ILE A 40 14.61 8.77 -2.23
N ARG A 41 15.52 8.39 -1.34
CA ARG A 41 16.92 8.85 -1.48
C ARG A 41 17.69 8.04 -2.53
N PRO A 42 18.82 8.55 -3.08
CA PRO A 42 19.76 7.69 -3.81
C PRO A 42 20.21 6.50 -2.96
N GLY A 43 20.33 5.32 -3.56
CA GLY A 43 20.63 4.05 -2.86
C GLY A 43 19.47 3.50 -2.03
N GLY A 44 18.24 4.03 -2.20
CA GLY A 44 17.05 3.61 -1.47
C GLY A 44 16.31 2.45 -2.13
N THR A 45 15.30 1.92 -1.43
CA THR A 45 14.48 0.81 -1.92
C THR A 45 13.01 1.22 -2.08
N ILE A 46 12.44 0.94 -3.24
CA ILE A 46 11.00 1.02 -3.48
C ILE A 46 10.44 -0.41 -3.56
N ALA A 47 9.43 -0.69 -2.74
CA ALA A 47 8.62 -1.91 -2.84
C ALA A 47 7.24 -1.54 -3.35
N ALA A 48 6.95 -1.87 -4.61
CA ALA A 48 5.64 -1.67 -5.19
C ALA A 48 4.82 -2.95 -5.07
N ILE A 49 3.74 -2.84 -4.30
CA ILE A 49 2.81 -3.94 -3.99
C ILE A 49 1.35 -3.58 -4.37
N GLY A 50 1.10 -2.35 -4.83
CA GLY A 50 -0.16 -2.00 -5.47
C GLY A 50 -0.39 -2.79 -6.77
N VAL A 51 -1.65 -2.93 -7.16
CA VAL A 51 -2.02 -3.67 -8.37
C VAL A 51 -2.08 -2.71 -9.55
N PHE A 52 -1.07 -2.75 -10.41
CA PHE A 52 -1.04 -2.00 -11.66
C PHE A 52 -1.92 -2.70 -12.69
N CYS A 53 -3.02 -2.07 -13.07
CA CYS A 53 -4.01 -2.62 -13.99
C CYS A 53 -3.75 -2.24 -15.46
N ASP A 54 -2.92 -1.23 -15.71
CA ASP A 54 -2.54 -0.83 -17.06
C ASP A 54 -1.61 -1.89 -17.67
N GLN A 55 -1.85 -2.23 -18.94
CA GLN A 55 -1.01 -3.19 -19.67
C GLN A 55 0.45 -2.69 -19.79
N GLU A 56 0.62 -1.38 -19.93
CA GLU A 56 1.90 -0.72 -20.05
C GLU A 56 1.85 0.65 -19.36
N PHE A 57 2.98 1.06 -18.78
CA PHE A 57 3.15 2.41 -18.23
C PHE A 57 4.61 2.84 -18.34
N ASN A 58 4.81 4.16 -18.40
CA ASN A 58 6.14 4.73 -18.54
C ASN A 58 6.85 4.83 -17.19
N LEU A 59 8.12 4.41 -17.18
CA LEU A 59 9.00 4.54 -16.03
C LEU A 59 10.37 5.03 -16.51
N VAL A 60 10.88 6.11 -15.92
CA VAL A 60 12.19 6.67 -16.28
C VAL A 60 13.30 5.85 -15.61
N LEU A 61 13.66 4.71 -16.20
CA LEU A 61 14.68 3.81 -15.66
C LEU A 61 16.06 4.45 -15.51
N ALA A 62 16.36 5.52 -16.28
CA ALA A 62 17.59 6.28 -16.11
C ALA A 62 17.70 6.91 -14.70
N ASP A 63 16.60 7.38 -14.11
CA ASP A 63 16.58 7.92 -12.74
C ASP A 63 16.86 6.82 -11.72
N VAL A 64 16.20 5.65 -11.89
CA VAL A 64 16.41 4.45 -11.07
C VAL A 64 17.88 4.02 -11.12
N PHE A 65 18.47 3.99 -12.32
CA PHE A 65 19.86 3.59 -12.54
C PHE A 65 20.85 4.59 -11.94
N LEU A 66 20.73 5.88 -12.26
CA LEU A 66 21.69 6.90 -11.84
C LEU A 66 21.68 7.15 -10.33
N ARG A 67 20.55 6.94 -9.67
CA ARG A 67 20.40 7.07 -8.21
C ARG A 67 20.57 5.74 -7.47
N ASP A 68 20.96 4.67 -8.15
CA ASP A 68 21.19 3.34 -7.55
C ASP A 68 19.98 2.85 -6.73
N ILE A 69 18.77 3.02 -7.26
CA ILE A 69 17.52 2.67 -6.57
C ILE A 69 17.21 1.19 -6.78
N SER A 70 16.96 0.47 -5.69
CA SER A 70 16.41 -0.89 -5.74
C SER A 70 14.89 -0.83 -5.90
N LEU A 71 14.38 -1.21 -7.07
CA LEU A 71 12.94 -1.26 -7.36
C LEU A 71 12.43 -2.70 -7.37
N HIS A 72 11.55 -3.04 -6.42
CA HIS A 72 10.87 -4.33 -6.36
C HIS A 72 9.42 -4.19 -6.85
N MET A 73 9.09 -4.90 -7.92
CA MET A 73 7.73 -4.99 -8.48
C MET A 73 7.09 -6.31 -8.03
N ASN A 74 6.24 -6.26 -7.02
CA ASN A 74 5.71 -7.45 -6.33
C ASN A 74 4.19 -7.58 -6.54
N GLY A 75 3.76 -8.22 -7.63
CA GLY A 75 2.34 -8.35 -7.96
C GLY A 75 1.57 -9.41 -7.16
N PHE A 76 2.25 -10.44 -6.64
CA PHE A 76 1.62 -11.51 -5.86
C PHE A 76 2.28 -11.65 -4.50
N ALA A 77 1.46 -11.72 -3.46
CA ALA A 77 1.89 -12.01 -2.10
C ALA A 77 1.87 -13.53 -1.87
N ASN A 78 3.02 -14.19 -1.90
CA ASN A 78 3.14 -15.56 -1.38
C ASN A 78 3.13 -15.50 0.16
N VAL A 79 1.93 -15.58 0.75
CA VAL A 79 1.76 -15.43 2.21
C VAL A 79 2.07 -16.70 2.98
N GLN A 80 2.06 -17.87 2.33
CA GLN A 80 2.22 -19.18 2.99
C GLN A 80 3.49 -19.27 3.87
N PRO A 81 4.68 -18.84 3.42
CA PRO A 81 5.89 -18.87 4.25
C PRO A 81 5.83 -17.96 5.48
N TYR A 82 4.96 -16.95 5.47
CA TYR A 82 4.87 -15.92 6.50
C TYR A 82 3.70 -16.11 7.47
N MET A 83 2.81 -17.07 7.22
CA MET A 83 1.62 -17.33 8.05
C MET A 83 1.98 -17.53 9.53
N TRP A 84 2.98 -18.36 9.82
CA TRP A 84 3.41 -18.63 11.19
C TRP A 84 3.96 -17.38 11.89
N GLU A 85 4.64 -16.52 11.14
CA GLU A 85 5.14 -15.26 11.69
C GLU A 85 4.00 -14.28 11.97
N GLY A 86 3.03 -14.18 11.08
CA GLY A 86 1.81 -13.39 11.30
C GLY A 86 1.07 -13.82 12.57
N ILE A 87 0.92 -15.14 12.79
CA ILE A 87 0.30 -15.68 14.01
C ILE A 87 1.11 -15.29 15.25
N ARG A 88 2.44 -15.45 15.23
CA ARG A 88 3.30 -15.07 16.36
C ARG A 88 3.23 -13.57 16.67
N LEU A 89 3.10 -12.71 15.66
CA LEU A 89 2.90 -11.28 15.86
C LEU A 89 1.55 -10.97 16.53
N MET A 90 0.48 -11.71 16.18
CA MET A 90 -0.82 -11.61 16.86
C MET A 90 -0.74 -12.08 18.32
N GLU A 91 -0.12 -13.23 18.58
CA GLU A 91 0.02 -13.79 19.94
C GLU A 91 0.82 -12.85 20.87
N ARG A 92 1.82 -12.16 20.32
CA ARG A 92 2.61 -11.16 21.04
C ARG A 92 1.91 -9.81 21.20
N GLY A 93 0.73 -9.63 20.61
CA GLY A 93 0.01 -8.37 20.60
C GLY A 93 0.68 -7.27 19.76
N VAL A 94 1.57 -7.63 18.84
CA VAL A 94 2.22 -6.66 17.92
C VAL A 94 1.22 -6.18 16.86
N ILE A 95 0.33 -7.08 16.43
CA ILE A 95 -0.75 -6.76 15.50
C ILE A 95 -2.08 -7.28 16.04
N ASN A 96 -3.15 -6.48 15.88
CA ASN A 96 -4.52 -6.89 16.21
C ASN A 96 -5.42 -6.67 14.98
N PRO A 97 -5.62 -7.70 14.14
CA PRO A 97 -6.38 -7.53 12.89
C PRO A 97 -7.85 -7.16 13.09
N THR A 98 -8.39 -7.41 14.28
CA THR A 98 -9.79 -7.13 14.60
C THR A 98 -10.11 -5.64 14.46
N GLU A 99 -9.14 -4.77 14.70
CA GLU A 99 -9.28 -3.31 14.58
C GLU A 99 -9.53 -2.84 13.14
N TYR A 100 -9.20 -3.65 12.14
CA TYR A 100 -9.43 -3.28 10.74
C TYR A 100 -10.88 -3.53 10.29
N PHE A 101 -11.62 -4.42 10.96
CA PHE A 101 -13.01 -4.70 10.62
C PHE A 101 -13.92 -3.54 11.00
N SER A 102 -14.19 -2.69 10.01
CA SER A 102 -15.12 -1.55 10.17
C SER A 102 -16.58 -1.98 10.28
N HIS A 103 -16.95 -3.09 9.64
CA HIS A 103 -18.34 -3.54 9.53
C HIS A 103 -18.41 -5.05 9.61
N GLU A 104 -19.56 -5.52 10.06
CA GLU A 104 -19.85 -6.94 10.14
C GLU A 104 -21.26 -7.20 9.61
N PHE A 105 -21.40 -8.29 8.84
CA PHE A 105 -22.67 -8.73 8.26
C PHE A 105 -22.83 -10.23 8.49
N SER A 106 -24.07 -10.70 8.61
CA SER A 106 -24.38 -12.13 8.48
C SER A 106 -24.32 -12.57 7.01
N LEU A 107 -24.16 -13.87 6.78
CA LEU A 107 -24.18 -14.45 5.44
C LEU A 107 -25.49 -14.16 4.69
N ASP A 108 -26.63 -14.14 5.38
CA ASP A 108 -27.94 -13.76 4.80
C ASP A 108 -27.97 -12.33 4.22
N ASN A 109 -27.05 -11.47 4.66
CA ASN A 109 -26.93 -10.07 4.23
C ASN A 109 -25.74 -9.83 3.29
N ILE A 110 -25.26 -10.87 2.60
CA ILE A 110 -24.09 -10.78 1.72
C ILE A 110 -24.24 -9.70 0.64
N ASP A 111 -25.42 -9.55 0.04
CA ASP A 111 -25.67 -8.54 -0.99
C ASP A 111 -25.50 -7.12 -0.44
N LYS A 112 -25.99 -6.89 0.78
CA LYS A 112 -25.82 -5.61 1.47
C LYS A 112 -24.35 -5.37 1.79
N ALA A 113 -23.61 -6.39 2.24
CA ALA A 113 -22.19 -6.26 2.55
C ALA A 113 -21.37 -5.86 1.32
N PHE A 114 -21.60 -6.51 0.18
CA PHE A 114 -20.95 -6.16 -1.09
C PHE A 114 -21.33 -4.77 -1.57
N LYS A 115 -22.62 -4.40 -1.49
CA LYS A 115 -23.08 -3.06 -1.85
C LYS A 115 -22.42 -1.99 -0.99
N THR A 116 -22.40 -2.17 0.33
CA THR A 116 -21.76 -1.23 1.25
C THR A 116 -20.30 -1.01 0.88
N PHE A 117 -19.54 -2.09 0.66
CA PHE A 117 -18.12 -2.04 0.27
C PHE A 117 -17.89 -1.37 -1.09
N TYR A 118 -18.69 -1.73 -2.11
CA TYR A 118 -18.58 -1.18 -3.46
C TYR A 118 -18.88 0.32 -3.50
N ASP A 119 -19.99 0.73 -2.89
CA ASP A 119 -20.42 2.13 -2.85
C ASP A 119 -19.53 2.98 -1.90
N LYS A 120 -18.62 2.35 -1.15
CA LYS A 120 -17.81 2.97 -0.08
C LYS A 120 -18.65 3.77 0.92
N SER A 121 -19.86 3.28 1.18
CA SER A 121 -20.80 3.92 2.11
C SER A 121 -20.39 3.68 3.56
N ASP A 122 -20.85 4.55 4.46
CA ASP A 122 -20.66 4.43 5.91
C ASP A 122 -19.18 4.32 6.37
N ASN A 123 -18.26 4.96 5.64
CA ASN A 123 -16.82 4.89 5.91
C ASN A 123 -16.26 3.45 5.99
N VAL A 124 -16.86 2.53 5.23
CA VAL A 124 -16.42 1.13 5.18
C VAL A 124 -14.94 1.02 4.76
N LEU A 125 -14.20 0.19 5.50
CA LEU A 125 -12.79 -0.13 5.24
C LEU A 125 -12.61 -1.63 4.98
N LYS A 126 -13.08 -2.45 5.90
CA LYS A 126 -13.06 -3.92 5.83
C LYS A 126 -14.37 -4.46 6.36
N THR A 127 -14.98 -5.38 5.62
CA THR A 127 -16.20 -6.08 6.01
C THR A 127 -15.85 -7.49 6.47
N LEU A 128 -16.44 -7.92 7.59
CA LEU A 128 -16.39 -9.30 8.07
C LEU A 128 -17.75 -9.95 7.81
N ILE A 129 -17.76 -11.13 7.18
CA ILE A 129 -18.98 -11.93 7.01
C ILE A 129 -18.96 -13.05 8.05
N ARG A 130 -19.99 -13.11 8.88
CA ARG A 130 -20.21 -14.22 9.82
C ARG A 130 -21.19 -15.23 9.21
N PRO A 131 -20.88 -16.54 9.26
CA PRO A 131 -21.78 -17.60 8.81
C PRO A 131 -23.13 -17.56 9.51
#